data_AF-A0A1R4JSQ3-F1
#
_entry.id   AF-A0A1R4JSQ3-F1
#
_cell.length_a   1.000
_cell.length_b   1.000
_cell.length_c   1.000
_cell.angle_alpha   90.00
_cell.angle_beta   90.00
_cell.angle_gamma   90.00
#
_symmetry.space_group_name_H-M   'P 1'
#
loop_
_entity.id
_entity.type
_entity.pdbx_description
1 polymer ?
#
loop_
_entity_poly.entity_id
_entity_poly.type
_entity_poly.pdbx_seq_one_letter_code
_entity_poly.pdbx_strand_id
1 'polypeptide(L)'
;MATIETDIDIEALKASGRRGHELVRWAYEVLRYDGEKLVHTAIHAGTPHVNHIHAASMLGYSVATLRNWSSQSNGPIQPKRINGRAYWRMRDIRQLLEI
;
A
#
# COMPACT_ATOMS: atom_id res chain seq x y z
N MET A 1 -3.09 5.30 -21.61
CA MET A 1 -3.30 5.22 -20.14
C MET A 1 -4.51 4.34 -19.94
N ALA A 2 -4.30 3.08 -19.56
CA ALA A 2 -5.41 2.19 -19.26
C ALA A 2 -6.09 2.73 -18.00
N THR A 3 -7.34 3.17 -18.14
CA THR A 3 -8.21 3.40 -16.98
C THR A 3 -8.44 2.01 -16.40
N ILE A 4 -7.65 1.62 -15.42
CA ILE A 4 -7.92 0.41 -14.68
C ILE A 4 -9.22 0.71 -13.93
N GLU A 5 -10.31 0.06 -14.34
CA GLU A 5 -11.61 0.07 -13.65
C GLU A 5 -11.45 -0.67 -12.32
N THR A 6 -10.65 -0.13 -11.41
CA THR A 6 -10.52 -0.73 -10.10
C THR A 6 -11.75 -0.34 -9.30
N ASP A 7 -12.49 -1.37 -8.87
CA ASP A 7 -13.66 -1.34 -8.01
C ASP A 7 -13.30 -0.85 -6.58
N ILE A 8 -12.82 0.39 -6.47
CA ILE A 8 -12.70 1.13 -5.22
C ILE A 8 -13.91 2.05 -5.07
N ASP A 9 -14.59 1.95 -3.94
CA ASP A 9 -15.74 2.80 -3.63
C ASP A 9 -15.26 4.17 -3.15
N ILE A 10 -15.11 5.10 -4.10
CA ILE A 10 -14.67 6.47 -3.85
C ILE A 10 -15.63 7.20 -2.91
N GLU A 11 -16.93 6.92 -2.97
CA GLU A 11 -17.92 7.58 -2.13
C GLU A 11 -17.80 7.10 -0.69
N ALA A 12 -17.59 5.80 -0.45
CA ALA A 12 -17.27 5.27 0.87
C ALA A 12 -15.94 5.85 1.41
N LEU A 13 -14.90 5.97 0.57
CA LEU A 13 -13.62 6.56 0.97
C LEU A 13 -13.79 8.03 1.39
N LYS A 14 -14.54 8.83 0.63
CA LYS A 14 -14.84 10.24 0.96
C LYS A 14 -15.69 10.35 2.23
N ALA A 15 -16.77 9.56 2.32
CA ALA A 15 -17.68 9.54 3.46
C ALA A 15 -16.98 9.15 4.77
N SER A 16 -15.89 8.38 4.67
CA SER A 16 -15.06 8.01 5.81
C SER A 16 -14.41 9.23 6.52
N GLY A 17 -14.24 10.36 5.82
CA GLY A 17 -13.58 11.57 6.34
C GLY A 17 -12.08 11.42 6.61
N ARG A 18 -11.48 10.26 6.31
CA ARG A 18 -10.07 9.94 6.60
C ARG A 18 -9.16 10.34 5.44
N ARG A 19 -7.87 10.56 5.73
CA ARG A 19 -6.88 10.98 4.73
C ARG A 19 -5.56 10.24 4.88
N GLY A 20 -4.75 10.25 3.82
CA GLY A 20 -3.40 9.69 3.81
C GLY A 20 -3.36 8.25 4.36
N HIS A 21 -2.45 8.02 5.30
CA HIS A 21 -2.27 6.73 5.96
C HIS A 21 -3.51 6.19 6.67
N GLU A 22 -4.32 7.06 7.26
CA GLU A 22 -5.51 6.64 7.99
C GLU A 22 -6.60 6.12 7.05
N LEU A 23 -6.70 6.71 5.85
CA LEU A 23 -7.62 6.22 4.82
C LEU A 23 -7.22 4.83 4.33
N VAL A 24 -5.93 4.62 4.04
CA VAL A 24 -5.41 3.31 3.61
C VAL A 24 -5.63 2.25 4.69
N ARG A 25 -5.34 2.60 5.95
CA ARG A 25 -5.58 1.69 7.08
C ARG A 25 -7.05 1.33 7.22
N TRP A 26 -7.94 2.31 7.14
CA TRP A 26 -9.37 2.09 7.25
C TRP A 26 -9.91 1.22 6.11
N ALA A 27 -9.47 1.45 4.88
CA ALA A 27 -9.85 0.60 3.74
C ALA A 27 -9.40 -0.85 3.94
N TYR A 28 -8.19 -1.07 4.47
CA TYR A 28 -7.69 -2.41 4.79
C TYR A 28 -8.49 -3.07 5.93
N GLU A 29 -8.76 -2.35 7.02
CA GLU A 29 -9.40 -2.93 8.22
C GLU A 29 -10.91 -3.08 8.08
N VAL A 30 -11.59 -2.12 7.44
CA VAL A 30 -13.06 -2.03 7.42
C VAL A 30 -13.63 -2.50 6.08
N LEU A 31 -13.10 -2.00 4.97
CA LEU A 31 -13.55 -2.43 3.64
C LEU A 31 -12.91 -3.74 3.18
N ARG A 32 -11.92 -4.24 3.93
CA ARG A 32 -11.14 -5.45 3.61
C ARG A 32 -10.49 -5.38 2.23
N TYR A 33 -10.11 -4.18 1.81
CA TYR A 33 -9.39 -3.99 0.56
C TYR A 33 -7.99 -4.56 0.66
N ASP A 34 -7.63 -5.38 -0.30
CA ASP A 34 -6.32 -5.98 -0.49
C ASP A 34 -5.81 -5.80 -1.93
N GLY A 35 -4.57 -6.22 -2.18
CA GLY A 35 -3.96 -6.18 -3.50
C GLY A 35 -4.05 -4.81 -4.17
N GLU A 36 -4.50 -4.82 -5.42
CA GLU A 36 -4.64 -3.64 -6.26
C GLU A 36 -5.63 -2.60 -5.68
N LYS A 37 -6.75 -3.01 -5.05
CA LYS A 37 -7.71 -2.07 -4.43
C LYS A 37 -7.04 -1.21 -3.35
N LEU A 38 -6.14 -1.81 -2.58
CA LEU A 38 -5.39 -1.08 -1.56
C LEU A 38 -4.34 -0.13 -2.19
N VAL A 39 -3.73 -0.51 -3.31
CA VAL A 39 -2.81 0.35 -4.09
C VAL A 39 -3.53 1.60 -4.59
N HIS A 40 -4.68 1.43 -5.24
CA HIS A 40 -5.48 2.56 -5.75
C HIS A 40 -6.01 3.44 -4.62
N THR A 41 -6.38 2.84 -3.49
CA THR A 41 -6.75 3.62 -2.29
C THR A 41 -5.58 4.48 -1.81
N ALA A 42 -4.35 3.95 -1.80
CA ALA A 42 -3.17 4.71 -1.39
C ALA A 42 -2.81 5.83 -2.39
N ILE A 43 -3.02 5.59 -3.69
CA ILE A 43 -2.88 6.61 -4.74
C ILE A 43 -3.92 7.71 -4.54
N HIS A 44 -5.18 7.37 -4.37
CA HIS A 44 -6.27 8.31 -4.10
C HIS A 44 -6.02 9.13 -2.83
N ALA A 45 -5.53 8.48 -1.77
CA ALA A 45 -5.21 9.11 -0.50
C ALA A 45 -3.97 10.05 -0.57
N GLY A 46 -3.20 10.02 -1.66
CA GLY A 46 -1.93 10.75 -1.79
C GLY A 46 -0.85 10.26 -0.83
N THR A 47 -0.88 8.98 -0.44
CA THR A 47 0.03 8.43 0.56
C THR A 47 1.39 8.08 -0.07
N PRO A 48 2.53 8.66 0.37
CA PRO A 48 3.82 8.45 -0.29
C PRO A 48 4.48 7.11 0.06
N HIS A 49 4.15 6.55 1.22
CA HIS A 49 4.74 5.32 1.74
C HIS A 49 3.78 4.58 2.64
N VAL A 50 3.95 3.26 2.82
CA VAL A 50 3.09 2.43 3.65
C VAL A 50 3.91 1.52 4.56
N ASN A 51 3.27 0.94 5.58
CA ASN A 51 3.93 -0.03 6.46
C ASN A 51 4.08 -1.39 5.75
N HIS A 52 4.80 -2.32 6.38
CA HIS A 52 5.01 -3.67 5.83
C HIS A 52 3.74 -4.52 5.73
N ILE A 53 2.67 -4.20 6.48
CA ILE A 53 1.40 -4.94 6.41
C ILE A 53 0.67 -4.58 5.12
N HIS A 54 0.46 -3.29 4.88
CA HIS A 54 -0.21 -2.81 3.69
C HIS A 54 0.62 -3.10 2.43
N ALA A 55 1.94 -2.92 2.49
CA ALA A 55 2.81 -3.26 1.37
C ALA A 55 2.73 -4.76 1.02
N ALA A 56 2.66 -5.64 2.02
CA ALA A 56 2.56 -7.08 1.78
C ALA A 56 1.21 -7.42 1.11
N SER A 57 0.12 -6.85 1.63
CA SER A 57 -1.22 -6.98 1.05
C SER A 57 -1.30 -6.46 -0.39
N MET A 58 -0.71 -5.29 -0.67
CA MET A 58 -0.66 -4.69 -2.01
C MET A 58 0.09 -5.57 -3.02
N LEU A 59 1.20 -6.19 -2.59
CA LEU A 59 2.05 -7.01 -3.45
C LEU A 59 1.62 -8.48 -3.53
N GLY A 60 0.60 -8.89 -2.78
CA GLY A 60 0.18 -10.30 -2.69
C GLY A 60 1.18 -11.21 -1.96
N TYR A 61 2.06 -10.66 -1.13
CA TYR A 61 3.02 -11.41 -0.33
C TYR A 61 2.60 -11.52 1.14
N SER A 62 3.23 -12.44 1.87
CA SER A 62 3.11 -12.49 3.33
C SER A 62 3.89 -11.34 3.99
N VAL A 63 3.45 -10.92 5.17
CA VAL A 63 4.17 -9.94 6.00
C VAL A 63 5.59 -10.42 6.35
N ALA A 64 5.76 -11.73 6.57
CA ALA A 64 7.06 -12.32 6.87
C ALA A 64 8.04 -12.16 5.70
N THR A 65 7.56 -12.29 4.46
CA THR A 65 8.35 -12.10 3.25
C THR A 65 8.93 -10.68 3.19
N LEU A 66 8.10 -9.65 3.38
CA LEU A 66 8.59 -8.26 3.35
C LEU A 66 9.52 -7.95 4.53
N ARG A 67 9.28 -8.54 5.71
CA ARG A 67 10.22 -8.40 6.83
C ARG A 67 11.58 -9.01 6.51
N ASN A 68 11.60 -10.18 5.88
CA ASN A 68 12.83 -10.81 5.40
C ASN A 68 13.55 -9.91 4.40
N TRP A 69 12.83 -9.37 3.41
CA TRP A 69 13.37 -8.40 2.46
C TRP A 69 14.07 -7.22 3.15
N SER A 70 13.39 -6.64 4.15
CA SER A 70 13.97 -5.56 4.94
C SER A 70 15.20 -5.96 5.76
N SER A 71 15.24 -7.16 6.32
CA SER A 71 16.30 -7.56 7.26
C SER A 71 17.53 -8.10 6.54
N GLN A 72 17.33 -8.81 5.43
CA GLN A 72 18.39 -9.43 4.64
C GLN A 72 18.82 -8.55 3.47
N SER A 73 18.18 -7.38 3.28
CA SER A 73 18.38 -6.53 2.10
C SER A 73 18.24 -7.30 0.79
N ASN A 74 17.32 -8.27 0.79
CA ASN A 74 17.00 -9.12 -0.36
C ASN A 74 15.61 -8.74 -0.90
N GLY A 75 15.31 -9.10 -2.14
CA GLY A 75 14.02 -8.81 -2.77
C GLY A 75 14.02 -7.63 -3.75
N PRO A 76 12.91 -7.47 -4.51
CA PRO A 76 12.81 -6.58 -5.66
C PRO A 76 12.77 -5.09 -5.30
N ILE A 77 12.28 -4.75 -4.11
CA ILE A 77 12.24 -3.38 -3.60
C ILE A 77 12.72 -3.37 -2.15
N GLN A 78 13.20 -2.22 -1.67
CA GLN A 78 13.76 -2.06 -0.32
C GLN A 78 12.99 -0.98 0.46
N PRO A 79 12.77 -1.17 1.77
CA PRO A 79 12.08 -0.16 2.58
C PRO A 79 13.00 1.02 2.92
N LYS A 80 12.42 2.21 3.02
CA LYS A 80 13.06 3.38 3.63
C LYS A 80 12.85 3.34 5.14
N ARG A 81 13.92 3.54 5.91
CA ARG A 81 13.81 3.70 7.36
C ARG A 81 13.43 5.15 7.70
N ILE A 82 12.33 5.33 8.42
CA ILE A 82 11.84 6.62 8.92
C ILE A 82 11.62 6.45 10.42
N ASN A 83 12.32 7.24 11.24
CA ASN A 83 12.30 7.12 12.70
C ASN A 83 12.50 5.66 13.19
N GLY A 84 13.45 4.95 12.58
CA GLY A 84 13.79 3.56 12.90
C GLY A 84 12.83 2.50 12.35
N ARG A 85 11.67 2.87 11.81
CA ARG A 85 10.66 1.96 11.26
C ARG A 85 10.81 1.80 9.74
N ALA A 86 10.59 0.58 9.25
CA ALA A 86 10.62 0.28 7.82
C ALA A 86 9.32 0.69 7.14
N TYR A 87 9.42 1.56 6.13
CA TYR A 87 8.32 2.01 5.28
C TYR A 87 8.62 1.72 3.81
N TRP A 88 7.61 1.26 3.07
CA TRP A 88 7.71 0.91 1.66
C TRP A 88 7.17 2.05 0.82
N ARG A 89 7.93 2.53 -0.16
CA ARG A 89 7.50 3.68 -0.97
C ARG A 89 6.45 3.25 -1.97
N MET A 90 5.38 4.03 -2.11
CA MET A 90 4.35 3.76 -3.12
C MET A 90 4.92 3.84 -4.54
N ARG A 91 5.93 4.68 -4.77
CA ARG A 91 6.63 4.74 -6.07
C ARG A 91 7.21 3.38 -6.48
N ASP A 92 7.89 2.71 -5.55
CA ASP A 92 8.57 1.44 -5.83
C ASP A 92 7.56 0.30 -5.98
N ILE A 93 6.49 0.31 -5.17
CA ILE A 93 5.36 -0.64 -5.28
C ILE A 93 4.68 -0.51 -6.64
N ARG A 94 4.34 0.71 -7.07
CA ARG A 94 3.73 0.97 -8.38
C ARG A 94 4.60 0.50 -9.53
N GLN A 95 5.90 0.80 -9.45
CA GLN A 95 6.86 0.36 -10.46
C GLN A 95 6.96 -1.17 -10.54
N LEU A 96 6.90 -1.86 -9.40
CA LEU A 96 6.96 -3.33 -9.35
C LEU A 96 5.67 -3.98 -9.88
N LEU A 97 4.51 -3.36 -9.67
CA LEU A 97 3.21 -3.85 -10.13
C LEU A 97 2.85 -3.39 -11.55
N GLU A 98 3.64 -2.47 -12.13
CA GLU A 98 3.39 -1.84 -13.43
C GLU A 98 2.06 -1.05 -13.50
N ILE A 99 1.75 -0.30 -12.42
CA ILE A 99 0.53 0.52 -12.24
C ILE A 99 0.84 2.01 -12.09
#